data_AF-A0A2H5V5T7-F1
#
_entry.id   AF-A0A2H5V5T7-F1
#
_cell.length_a   1.000
_cell.length_b   1.000
_cell.length_c   1.000
_cell.angle_alpha   90.00
_cell.angle_beta   90.00
_cell.angle_gamma   90.00
#
_symmetry.space_group_name_H-M   'P 1'
#
loop_
_entity.id
_entity.type
_entity.pdbx_description
1 polymer ?
#
loop_
_entity_poly.entity_id
_entity_poly.type
_entity_poly.pdbx_seq_one_letter_code
_entity_poly.pdbx_strand_id
1 'polypeptide(L)'
;MFAIVIRISSIALFWYTWGKVKPNVHIAIGFIMAVSGFAAPFGFRYIFAEITSPHGVAVALQGSPDSARLQVFLNPLYPPLILHTVVGAMSVGGFITASFFAIKGNTSPKFFGLTLARSSIPRITADFRSMVPIIPQQQSPPTLQ
;
A
#
# COMPACT_ATOMS: atom_id res chain seq x y z
N MET A 1 19.03 -13.89 -4.76
CA MET A 1 20.00 -13.38 -3.76
C MET A 1 20.39 -11.91 -3.97
N PHE A 2 20.67 -11.45 -5.19
CA PHE A 2 21.06 -10.05 -5.46
C PHE A 2 20.10 -8.98 -4.90
N ALA A 3 18.78 -9.20 -5.01
CA ALA A 3 17.77 -8.27 -4.48
C ALA A 3 17.90 -8.00 -2.97
N ILE A 4 18.27 -9.02 -2.18
CA ILE A 4 18.38 -8.91 -0.72
C ILE A 4 19.62 -8.09 -0.35
N VAL A 5 20.74 -8.31 -1.03
CA VAL A 5 21.97 -7.54 -0.83
C VAL A 5 21.72 -6.06 -1.14
N ILE A 6 21.09 -5.77 -2.29
CA ILE A 6 20.72 -4.40 -2.66
C ILE A 6 19.82 -3.76 -1.60
N ARG A 7 18.84 -4.51 -1.09
CA ARG A 7 17.89 -4.00 -0.09
C ARG A 7 18.57 -3.68 1.24
N ILE A 8 19.43 -4.57 1.74
CA ILE A 8 20.17 -4.36 2.99
C ILE A 8 21.17 -3.21 2.85
N SER A 9 21.90 -3.13 1.73
CA SER A 9 22.80 -2.00 1.49
C SER A 9 22.04 -0.68 1.36
N SER A 10 20.88 -0.68 0.69
CA SER A 10 20.05 0.52 0.52
C SER A 10 19.47 1.01 1.85
N ILE A 11 19.04 0.10 2.74
CA ILE A 11 18.50 0.50 4.04
C ILE A 11 19.59 1.10 4.93
N ALA A 12 20.79 0.54 4.90
CA ALA A 12 21.95 1.06 5.62
C ALA A 12 22.32 2.46 5.10
N LEU A 13 22.38 2.64 3.78
CA LEU A 13 22.62 3.93 3.13
C LEU A 13 21.56 4.97 3.50
N PHE A 14 20.28 4.60 3.45
CA PHE A 14 19.19 5.49 3.80
C PHE A 14 19.34 6.00 5.25
N TRP A 15 19.59 5.10 6.20
CA TRP A 15 19.78 5.48 7.60
C TRP A 15 21.04 6.33 7.85
N TYR A 16 22.17 5.94 7.28
CA TYR A 16 23.45 6.64 7.52
C TYR A 16 23.58 7.99 6.82
N THR A 17 22.85 8.19 5.72
CA THR A 17 22.86 9.46 4.97
C THR A 17 21.88 10.49 5.55
N TRP A 18 21.08 10.12 6.56
CA TRP A 18 20.12 11.00 7.21
C TRP A 18 20.80 12.27 7.76
N GLY A 19 20.36 13.45 7.29
CA GLY A 19 20.91 14.74 7.70
C GLY A 19 22.32 15.07 7.19
N LYS A 20 22.99 14.15 6.47
CA LYS A 20 24.34 14.36 5.90
C LYS A 20 24.35 14.69 4.41
N VAL A 21 23.26 14.38 3.69
CA VAL A 21 23.14 14.62 2.25
C VAL A 21 22.01 15.58 1.92
N LYS A 22 22.06 16.17 0.72
CA LYS A 22 21.00 17.06 0.20
C LYS A 22 19.64 16.33 0.20
N PRO A 23 18.52 17.01 0.53
CA PRO A 23 17.19 16.38 0.63
C PRO A 23 16.78 15.58 -0.62
N ASN A 24 17.08 16.09 -1.82
CA ASN A 24 16.74 15.42 -3.08
C ASN A 24 17.46 14.07 -3.25
N VAL A 25 18.71 13.98 -2.80
CA VAL A 25 19.49 12.73 -2.86
C VAL A 25 18.96 11.72 -1.87
N HIS A 26 18.58 12.18 -0.67
CA HIS A 26 17.99 11.33 0.35
C HIS A 26 16.65 10.72 -0.10
N ILE A 27 15.81 11.52 -0.76
CA ILE A 27 14.56 11.04 -1.37
C ILE A 27 14.84 10.00 -2.45
N ALA A 28 15.83 10.22 -3.33
CA ALA A 28 16.20 9.25 -4.36
C ALA A 28 16.65 7.91 -3.75
N ILE A 29 17.46 7.94 -2.70
CA ILE A 29 17.88 6.73 -1.96
C ILE A 29 16.66 6.03 -1.35
N GLY A 30 15.73 6.79 -0.75
CA GLY A 30 14.48 6.25 -0.21
C GLY A 30 13.60 5.59 -1.27
N PHE A 31 13.53 6.17 -2.47
CA PHE A 31 12.80 5.58 -3.59
C PHE A 31 13.44 4.27 -4.07
N ILE A 32 14.76 4.24 -4.22
CA ILE A 32 15.49 3.00 -4.58
C ILE A 32 15.26 1.92 -3.52
N MET A 33 15.31 2.29 -2.24
CA MET A 33 15.00 1.39 -1.13
C MET A 33 13.57 0.83 -1.25
N ALA A 34 12.57 1.69 -1.50
CA ALA A 34 11.19 1.27 -1.66
C ALA A 34 11.01 0.29 -2.85
N VAL A 35 11.57 0.63 -4.01
CA VAL A 35 11.51 -0.23 -5.22
C VAL A 35 12.22 -1.56 -5.00
N SER A 36 13.38 -1.55 -4.33
CA SER A 36 14.12 -2.79 -4.01
C SER A 36 13.31 -3.74 -3.11
N GLY A 37 12.39 -3.20 -2.29
CA GLY A 37 11.49 -4.00 -1.46
C GLY A 37 10.54 -4.87 -2.28
N PHE A 38 10.11 -4.41 -3.46
CA PHE A 38 9.27 -5.20 -4.36
C PHE A 38 10.04 -6.32 -5.06
N ALA A 39 11.37 -6.26 -5.19
CA ALA A 39 12.12 -7.31 -5.86
C ALA A 39 12.00 -8.69 -5.15
N ALA A 40 11.72 -8.72 -3.84
CA ALA A 40 11.51 -9.96 -3.09
C ALA A 40 10.27 -10.75 -3.58
N PRO A 41 9.04 -10.21 -3.56
CA PRO A 41 7.87 -10.92 -4.06
C PRO A 41 7.96 -11.29 -5.55
N PHE A 42 8.68 -10.52 -6.38
CA PHE A 42 8.85 -10.88 -7.80
C PHE A 42 9.51 -12.25 -8.00
N GLY A 43 10.56 -12.56 -7.23
CA GLY A 43 11.23 -13.87 -7.31
C GLY A 43 10.38 -15.00 -6.73
N PHE A 44 9.77 -14.79 -5.55
CA PHE A 44 8.99 -15.84 -4.90
C PHE A 44 7.68 -16.15 -5.63
N ARG A 45 6.97 -15.12 -6.13
CA ARG A 45 5.71 -15.31 -6.87
C ARG A 45 5.90 -16.11 -8.15
N TYR A 46 7.08 -16.05 -8.72
CA TYR A 46 7.44 -16.79 -9.90
C TYR A 46 7.52 -18.30 -9.63
N ILE A 47 8.19 -18.69 -8.54
CA ILE A 47 8.24 -20.07 -8.09
C ILE A 47 6.83 -20.59 -7.77
N PHE A 48 6.00 -19.78 -7.10
CA PHE A 48 4.62 -20.16 -6.80
C PHE A 48 3.74 -20.32 -8.04
N ALA A 49 3.96 -19.52 -9.09
CA ALA A 49 3.26 -19.66 -10.36
C ALA A 49 3.56 -21.02 -11.01
N GLU A 50 4.84 -21.44 -11.02
CA GLU A 50 5.23 -22.76 -11.56
C GLU A 50 4.77 -23.93 -10.71
N ILE A 51 4.77 -23.80 -9.38
CA ILE A 51 4.22 -24.87 -8.51
C ILE A 51 2.72 -25.05 -8.76
N THR A 52 2.00 -23.95 -9.00
CA THR A 52 0.54 -23.96 -9.18
C THR A 52 0.14 -24.38 -10.59
N SER A 53 0.86 -23.91 -11.61
CA SER A 53 0.68 -24.30 -13.01
C SER A 53 2.06 -24.57 -13.62
N PRO A 54 2.48 -25.85 -13.67
CA PRO A 54 3.83 -26.22 -14.12
C PRO A 54 3.94 -26.10 -15.64
N HIS A 55 4.20 -24.90 -16.14
CA HIS A 55 4.29 -24.61 -17.57
C HIS A 55 5.66 -24.96 -18.13
N GLY A 56 6.73 -24.49 -17.47
CA GLY A 56 8.10 -24.79 -17.87
C GLY A 56 8.48 -26.26 -17.64
N VAL A 57 8.03 -26.83 -16.51
CA VAL A 57 8.31 -28.23 -16.16
C VAL A 57 7.61 -29.20 -17.12
N ALA A 58 6.37 -28.89 -17.54
CA ALA A 58 5.66 -29.71 -18.53
C ALA A 58 6.41 -29.79 -19.87
N VAL A 59 6.98 -28.67 -20.34
CA VAL A 59 7.79 -28.62 -21.57
C VAL A 59 9.11 -29.36 -21.42
N ALA A 60 9.73 -29.31 -20.23
CA ALA A 60 10.95 -30.08 -19.95
C ALA A 60 10.70 -31.59 -20.01
N LEU A 61 9.57 -32.06 -19.47
CA LEU A 61 9.16 -33.46 -19.49
C LEU A 61 8.81 -33.97 -20.90
N GLN A 62 8.45 -33.07 -21.82
CA GLN A 62 8.21 -33.38 -23.24
C GLN A 62 9.49 -33.54 -24.08
N GLY A 63 10.67 -33.45 -23.46
CA GLY A 63 11.96 -33.73 -24.10
C GLY A 63 12.68 -32.51 -24.67
N SER A 64 12.20 -31.29 -24.39
CA SER A 64 12.82 -30.04 -24.86
C SER A 64 13.29 -29.15 -23.70
N PRO A 65 14.38 -29.55 -22.99
CA PRO A 65 14.85 -28.86 -21.79
C PRO A 65 15.37 -27.44 -22.04
N ASP A 66 15.88 -27.13 -23.24
CA ASP A 66 16.35 -25.77 -23.55
C ASP A 66 15.21 -24.79 -23.76
N SER A 67 14.12 -25.21 -24.41
CA SER A 67 12.90 -24.39 -24.50
C SER A 67 12.20 -24.25 -23.16
N ALA A 68 12.28 -25.28 -22.31
CA ALA A 68 11.66 -25.25 -20.98
C ALA A 68 12.19 -24.11 -20.12
N ARG A 69 13.50 -23.78 -20.19
CA ARG A 69 14.13 -22.68 -19.43
C ARG A 69 13.51 -21.32 -19.71
N LEU A 70 13.15 -21.06 -20.96
CA LEU A 70 12.51 -19.80 -21.36
C LEU A 70 11.00 -19.83 -21.07
N GLN A 71 10.37 -20.99 -21.26
CA GLN A 71 8.93 -21.18 -21.02
C GLN A 71 8.53 -21.00 -19.56
N VAL A 72 9.44 -21.25 -18.60
CA VAL A 72 9.20 -20.90 -17.18
C VAL A 72 8.81 -19.42 -17.06
N PHE A 73 9.41 -18.53 -17.85
CA PHE A 73 9.19 -17.08 -17.75
C PHE A 73 7.90 -16.60 -18.38
N LEU A 74 7.26 -17.46 -19.16
CA LEU A 74 6.04 -17.16 -19.89
C LEU A 74 4.80 -17.71 -19.20
N ASN A 75 4.90 -18.06 -17.91
CA ASN A 75 3.77 -18.58 -17.15
C ASN A 75 2.62 -17.53 -17.08
N PRO A 76 1.43 -17.86 -17.63
CA PRO A 76 0.31 -16.91 -17.69
C PRO A 76 -0.28 -16.58 -16.32
N LEU A 77 -0.01 -17.38 -15.30
CA LEU A 77 -0.42 -17.08 -13.92
C LEU A 77 0.47 -16.05 -13.24
N TYR A 78 1.68 -15.81 -13.74
CA TYR A 78 2.62 -14.89 -13.08
C TYR A 78 2.15 -13.42 -13.09
N PRO A 79 1.72 -12.82 -14.22
CA PRO A 79 1.24 -11.44 -14.25
C PRO A 79 0.09 -11.11 -13.28
N PRO A 80 -1.01 -11.90 -13.20
CA PRO A 80 -2.07 -11.60 -12.24
C PRO A 80 -1.61 -11.77 -10.78
N LEU A 81 -0.73 -12.74 -10.50
CA LEU A 81 -0.23 -13.00 -9.14
C LEU A 81 0.65 -11.85 -8.61
N ILE A 82 1.51 -11.31 -9.48
CA ILE A 82 2.37 -10.19 -9.09
C ILE A 82 1.57 -8.91 -8.92
N LEU A 83 0.60 -8.66 -9.81
CA LEU A 83 -0.27 -7.48 -9.73
C LEU A 83 -1.08 -7.49 -8.44
N HIS A 84 -1.70 -8.62 -8.09
CA HIS A 84 -2.42 -8.77 -6.82
C HIS A 84 -1.52 -8.49 -5.62
N THR A 85 -0.27 -8.96 -5.65
CA THR A 85 0.69 -8.76 -4.55
C THR A 85 1.11 -7.29 -4.42
N VAL A 86 1.40 -6.63 -5.53
CA VAL A 86 1.81 -5.21 -5.54
C VAL A 86 0.66 -4.33 -5.06
N VAL A 87 -0.54 -4.52 -5.60
CA VAL A 87 -1.74 -3.77 -5.20
C VAL A 87 -2.08 -4.03 -3.74
N GLY A 88 -2.01 -5.28 -3.29
CA GLY A 88 -2.21 -5.63 -1.88
C GLY A 88 -1.20 -4.95 -0.96
N ALA A 89 0.08 -4.98 -1.29
CA ALA A 89 1.14 -4.34 -0.51
C ALA A 89 0.97 -2.81 -0.43
N MET A 90 0.64 -2.15 -1.56
CA MET A 90 0.36 -0.72 -1.60
C MET A 90 -0.88 -0.36 -0.77
N SER A 91 -1.92 -1.19 -0.82
CA SER A 91 -3.16 -0.97 -0.07
C SER A 91 -2.88 -1.03 1.44
N VAL A 92 -2.19 -2.07 1.90
CA VAL A 92 -1.82 -2.21 3.32
C VAL A 92 -0.93 -1.06 3.78
N GLY A 93 0.09 -0.69 2.99
CA GLY A 93 0.95 0.46 3.31
C GLY A 93 0.18 1.78 3.41
N GLY A 94 -0.78 2.00 2.49
CA GLY A 94 -1.69 3.14 2.51
C GLY A 94 -2.57 3.16 3.74
N PHE A 95 -3.22 2.04 4.08
CA PHE A 95 -4.08 1.94 5.26
C PHE A 95 -3.32 2.11 6.57
N ILE A 96 -2.09 1.58 6.69
CA ILE A 96 -1.25 1.79 7.87
C ILE A 96 -0.94 3.28 8.04
N THR A 97 -0.53 3.93 6.95
CA THR A 97 -0.22 5.37 6.96
C THR A 97 -1.45 6.19 7.32
N ALA A 98 -2.60 5.92 6.69
CA ALA A 98 -3.86 6.58 6.98
C ALA A 98 -4.31 6.38 8.44
N SER A 99 -4.19 5.16 8.97
CA SER A 99 -4.53 4.84 10.35
C SER A 99 -3.67 5.62 11.35
N PHE A 100 -2.37 5.74 11.08
CA PHE A 100 -1.46 6.53 11.93
C PHE A 100 -1.87 8.00 11.97
N PHE A 101 -2.19 8.61 10.82
CA PHE A 101 -2.64 10.00 10.77
C PHE A 101 -4.01 10.21 11.41
N ALA A 102 -4.93 9.24 11.26
CA ALA A 102 -6.24 9.27 11.88
C ALA A 102 -6.14 9.24 13.42
N ILE A 103 -5.32 8.35 13.99
CA ILE A 103 -5.11 8.24 15.44
C ILE A 103 -4.43 9.50 15.99
N LYS A 104 -3.46 10.06 15.25
CA LYS A 104 -2.74 11.28 15.67
C LYS A 104 -3.60 12.55 15.63
N GLY A 105 -4.87 12.47 15.20
CA GLY A 105 -5.79 13.60 15.13
C GLY A 105 -5.42 14.65 14.06
N ASN A 106 -4.44 14.35 13.20
CA ASN A 106 -4.03 15.25 12.12
C ASN A 106 -4.80 14.90 10.84
N THR A 107 -6.10 15.16 10.86
CA THR A 107 -7.00 15.08 9.69
C THR A 107 -6.77 16.24 8.73
N SER A 108 -5.55 16.74 8.59
CA SER A 108 -5.19 17.76 7.62
C SER A 108 -5.19 17.10 6.23
N PRO A 109 -6.21 17.31 5.37
CA PRO A 109 -6.34 16.64 4.07
C PRO A 109 -5.39 17.24 3.02
N LYS A 110 -4.35 17.97 3.46
CA LYS A 110 -3.47 18.76 2.59
C LYS A 110 -2.55 17.89 1.72
N PHE A 111 -2.33 16.62 2.08
CA PHE A 111 -1.51 15.69 1.30
C PHE A 111 -2.31 14.86 0.27
N PHE A 112 -3.62 14.73 0.45
CA PHE A 112 -4.49 14.00 -0.50
C PHE A 112 -5.12 14.94 -1.56
N GLY A 113 -5.07 16.25 -1.34
CA GLY A 113 -5.75 17.27 -2.16
C GLY A 113 -4.94 17.90 -3.30
N LEU A 114 -3.68 17.51 -3.55
CA LEU A 114 -2.83 18.19 -4.56
C LEU A 114 -3.16 17.85 -6.03
N THR A 115 -4.35 17.31 -6.31
CA THR A 115 -4.86 17.14 -7.69
C THR A 115 -6.37 17.44 -7.85
N LEU A 116 -7.08 17.84 -6.79
CA LEU A 116 -8.53 18.13 -6.86
C LEU A 116 -8.94 19.50 -6.30
N ALA A 117 -7.99 20.31 -5.81
CA ALA A 117 -8.25 21.63 -5.26
C ALA A 117 -8.16 22.78 -6.28
N ARG A 118 -8.76 22.60 -7.46
CA ARG A 118 -9.15 23.73 -8.34
C ARG A 118 -10.56 23.52 -8.92
N SER A 119 -11.52 23.16 -8.08
CA SER A 119 -12.92 23.48 -8.37
C SER A 119 -13.67 23.73 -7.07
N SER A 120 -13.95 25.02 -6.89
CA SER A 120 -14.76 25.66 -5.87
C SER A 120 -15.97 24.83 -5.43
N ILE A 121 -16.00 24.41 -4.16
CA ILE A 121 -17.25 24.00 -3.50
C ILE A 121 -17.43 24.90 -2.27
N PRO A 122 -18.47 25.76 -2.24
CA PRO A 122 -18.74 26.64 -1.12
C PRO A 122 -19.12 25.83 0.12
N ARG A 123 -18.55 26.25 1.24
CA ARG A 123 -18.66 25.64 2.56
C ARG A 123 -20.05 25.91 3.14
N ILE A 124 -20.98 24.97 2.98
CA ILE A 124 -22.26 25.00 3.70
C ILE A 124 -22.02 24.43 5.11
N THR A 125 -21.68 25.32 6.04
CA THR A 125 -21.87 25.09 7.48
C THR A 125 -23.35 25.34 7.79
N ALA A 126 -24.14 24.26 7.90
CA ALA A 126 -25.48 24.32 8.48
C ALA A 126 -25.45 23.67 9.86
N ASP A 127 -25.99 24.43 10.80
CA ASP A 127 -26.00 24.26 12.25
C ASP A 127 -26.73 22.96 12.68
N PHE A 128 -25.97 21.95 13.11
CA PHE A 128 -26.52 20.67 13.59
C PHE A 128 -27.23 20.82 14.96
N ARG A 129 -27.14 22.00 15.60
CA ARG A 129 -27.70 22.25 16.93
C ARG A 129 -29.19 22.59 16.91
N SER A 130 -29.75 22.94 15.75
CA SER A 130 -31.18 23.29 15.60
C SER A 130 -32.07 22.11 15.18
N MET A 131 -31.51 20.92 14.96
CA MET A 131 -32.25 19.72 14.51
C MET A 131 -32.44 18.66 15.58
N VAL A 132 -32.11 18.96 16.84
CA VAL A 132 -32.44 18.06 17.97
C VAL A 132 -33.86 18.41 18.45
N PRO A 133 -34.84 17.50 18.31
CA PRO A 133 -36.17 17.73 18.85
C PRO A 133 -36.09 17.84 20.39
N ILE A 134 -36.67 18.90 20.95
CA ILE A 134 -36.85 19.07 22.39
C ILE A 134 -37.77 17.95 22.87
N ILE A 135 -37.22 16.99 23.62
CA ILE A 135 -38.03 15.98 24.32
C ILE A 135 -38.92 16.72 25.34
N PRO A 136 -40.25 16.58 25.30
CA PRO A 136 -41.11 17.17 26.33
C PRO A 136 -40.72 16.58 27.70
N GLN A 137 -40.42 17.45 28.66
CA GLN A 137 -40.17 17.06 30.05
C GLN A 137 -41.41 16.35 30.60
N GLN A 138 -41.29 15.05 30.84
CA GLN A 138 -42.31 14.23 31.46
C GLN A 138 -42.54 14.73 32.90
N GLN A 139 -43.72 15.30 33.17
CA GLN A 139 -44.12 15.76 34.50
C GLN A 139 -44.07 14.60 35.51
N SER A 140 -43.39 14.81 36.63
CA SER A 140 -43.33 13.88 37.76
C SER A 140 -44.71 13.76 38.44
N PRO A 141 -45.11 12.56 38.90
CA PRO A 141 -46.43 12.35 39.51
C PRO A 141 -46.55 13.01 40.89
N PRO A 142 -47.76 13.40 41.31
CA PRO A 142 -47.97 14.04 42.61
C PRO A 142 -47.74 13.04 43.74
N THR A 143 -46.95 13.45 44.72
CA THR A 143 -46.82 12.78 46.02
C THR A 143 -48.18 12.73 46.71
N LEU A 144 -48.70 11.52 46.89
CA LEU A 144 -49.84 11.26 47.77
C LEU A 144 -49.39 11.48 49.23
N GLN A 145 -50.17 12.27 49.96
CA GLN A 145 -50.16 12.34 51.42
C GLN A 145 -50.65 11.04 52.03
#